data_AF-A0A0D6M5W5-F1
#
_entry.id   AF-A0A0D6M5W5-F1
#
_cell.length_a   1.000
_cell.length_b   1.000
_cell.length_c   1.000
_cell.angle_alpha   90.00
_cell.angle_beta   90.00
_cell.angle_gamma   90.00
#
_symmetry.space_group_name_H-M   'P 1'
#
loop_
_entity.id
_entity.type
_entity.pdbx_description
1 polymer ?
#
loop_
_entity_poly.entity_id
_entity_poly.type
_entity_poly.pdbx_seq_one_letter_code
_entity_poly.pdbx_strand_id
1 'polypeptide(L)'
;MFRSTAIIRILQRTRLRHSDFVSFQLVQAMSGRRASTTLIPLTAAQIHLIRALWRQIYTTKGPTVVGTSIYHRLCFKCPQVKEQIRRVPLPPKFQNHDSFVKAHCKAIGELIDQVVESLDNLDNMADELIRIGKVHARLLRGELTGKLWNVVAETFIDCTLEWGDRRCRSETVRKAWALIVAFVIEKIKLGHHEQVCPHLDKTPRISMIILFLQRKLMLATRQSLPAIEVPFQSMKI
;
A
#
# COMPACT_ATOMS: atom_id res chain seq x y z
N MET A 1 -5.00 18.62 -20.12
CA MET A 1 -5.59 18.64 -18.77
C MET A 1 -6.79 17.69 -18.75
N PHE A 2 -6.57 16.37 -18.60
CA PHE A 2 -7.64 15.36 -18.66
C PHE A 2 -7.69 14.61 -17.32
N ARG A 3 -8.73 14.87 -16.53
CA ARG A 3 -8.96 14.29 -15.20
C ARG A 3 -10.05 13.21 -15.27
N SER A 4 -9.73 12.05 -14.67
CA SER A 4 -10.60 11.29 -13.76
C SER A 4 -12.07 11.02 -14.12
N THR A 5 -12.38 10.44 -15.29
CA THR A 5 -13.75 9.97 -15.61
C THR A 5 -13.89 8.46 -15.82
N ALA A 6 -12.79 7.70 -15.91
CA ALA A 6 -12.84 6.26 -16.19
C ALA A 6 -13.10 5.36 -14.95
N ILE A 7 -12.87 5.85 -13.73
CA ILE A 7 -12.94 5.06 -12.49
C ILE A 7 -14.38 4.96 -11.95
N ILE A 8 -15.24 5.94 -12.25
CA ILE A 8 -16.58 6.07 -11.66
C ILE A 8 -17.60 5.12 -12.32
N ARG A 9 -17.45 4.80 -13.61
CA ARG A 9 -18.44 3.99 -14.36
C ARG A 9 -18.46 2.50 -14.04
N ILE A 10 -17.43 1.94 -13.38
CA ILE A 10 -17.29 0.48 -13.23
C ILE A 10 -17.82 -0.04 -11.89
N LEU A 11 -17.95 0.80 -10.85
CA LEU A 11 -18.32 0.36 -9.50
C LEU A 11 -19.80 0.56 -9.13
N GLN A 12 -20.63 1.10 -10.02
CA GLN A 12 -22.07 1.31 -9.76
C GLN A 12 -22.95 0.05 -9.95
N ARG A 13 -22.40 -1.10 -10.37
CA ARG A 13 -23.22 -2.26 -10.80
C ARG A 13 -23.25 -3.50 -9.89
N THR A 14 -22.59 -3.52 -8.74
CA THR A 14 -22.62 -4.70 -7.83
C THR A 14 -22.93 -4.31 -6.40
N ARG A 15 -24.24 -4.25 -6.10
CA ARG A 15 -24.84 -4.16 -4.78
C ARG A 15 -24.64 -5.50 -4.04
N LEU A 16 -23.57 -5.65 -3.26
CA LEU A 16 -23.40 -6.78 -2.35
C LEU A 16 -23.91 -6.41 -0.94
N ARG A 17 -24.74 -7.29 -0.37
CA ARG A 17 -25.51 -7.07 0.85
C ARG A 17 -24.65 -7.23 2.11
N HIS A 18 -25.02 -6.47 3.13
CA HIS A 18 -24.34 -6.27 4.42
C HIS A 18 -24.33 -7.50 5.35
N SER A 19 -24.95 -8.62 4.95
CA SER A 19 -25.17 -9.81 5.79
C SER A 19 -23.97 -10.77 5.85
N ASP A 20 -23.11 -10.77 4.84
CA ASP A 20 -22.11 -11.84 4.68
C ASP A 20 -20.81 -11.56 5.45
N PHE A 21 -20.65 -10.34 5.98
CA PHE A 21 -19.44 -9.91 6.68
C PHE A 21 -19.42 -10.30 8.17
N VAL A 22 -20.60 -10.39 8.81
CA VAL A 22 -20.72 -10.70 10.25
C VAL A 22 -20.43 -12.19 10.53
N SER A 23 -20.83 -13.09 9.62
CA SER A 23 -20.58 -14.53 9.79
C SER A 23 -19.09 -14.90 9.71
N PHE A 24 -18.27 -14.14 8.99
CA PHE A 24 -16.84 -14.44 8.86
C PHE A 24 -16.05 -14.16 10.15
N GLN A 25 -16.48 -13.20 10.96
CA GLN A 25 -15.82 -12.85 12.22
C GLN A 25 -16.14 -13.82 13.37
N LEU A 26 -17.32 -14.45 13.37
CA LEU A 26 -17.76 -15.30 14.49
C LEU A 26 -17.07 -16.68 14.49
N VAL A 27 -16.77 -17.25 13.32
CA VAL A 27 -16.15 -18.59 13.21
C VAL A 27 -14.69 -18.60 13.71
N GLN A 28 -14.01 -17.46 13.71
CA GLN A 28 -12.61 -17.37 14.12
C GLN A 28 -12.40 -17.33 15.64
N ALA A 29 -13.45 -17.09 16.43
CA ALA A 29 -13.38 -16.98 17.88
C ALA A 29 -13.41 -18.33 18.63
N MET A 30 -13.74 -19.44 17.95
CA MET A 30 -13.96 -20.74 18.60
C MET A 30 -12.78 -21.73 18.50
N SER A 31 -11.62 -21.32 18.01
CA SER A 31 -10.42 -22.19 17.97
C SER A 31 -9.30 -21.59 18.81
N GLY A 32 -9.10 -22.14 20.01
CA GLY A 32 -8.09 -21.73 21.00
C GLY A 32 -6.62 -21.99 20.62
N ARG A 33 -6.23 -21.77 19.36
CA ARG A 33 -4.82 -21.70 18.96
C ARG A 33 -4.40 -20.24 18.96
N ARG A 34 -3.24 -19.93 19.56
CA ARG A 34 -2.58 -18.60 19.57
C ARG A 34 -2.80 -17.92 18.21
N ALA A 35 -3.63 -16.88 18.20
CA ALA A 35 -3.91 -16.12 17.00
C ALA A 35 -2.61 -15.43 16.55
N SER A 36 -1.99 -15.92 15.48
CA SER A 36 -1.00 -15.14 14.74
C SER A 36 -1.72 -13.91 14.20
N THR A 37 -1.47 -12.76 14.82
CA THR A 37 -2.09 -11.49 14.48
C THR A 37 -1.43 -10.90 13.23
N THR A 38 -1.69 -11.49 12.06
CA THR A 38 -1.85 -10.78 10.77
C THR A 38 -2.09 -11.75 9.60
N LEU A 39 -3.16 -12.56 9.65
CA LEU A 39 -3.67 -13.18 8.42
C LEU A 39 -4.24 -12.07 7.53
N ILE A 40 -3.47 -11.63 6.54
CA ILE A 40 -4.08 -11.03 5.36
C ILE A 40 -4.83 -12.18 4.68
N PRO A 41 -6.17 -12.17 4.57
CA PRO A 41 -6.88 -13.31 4.01
C PRO A 41 -6.89 -13.17 2.48
N LEU A 42 -5.71 -13.25 1.85
CA LEU A 42 -5.66 -13.50 0.42
C LEU A 42 -5.93 -14.99 0.19
N THR A 43 -6.90 -15.30 -0.67
CA THR A 43 -7.12 -16.67 -1.09
C THR A 43 -5.95 -17.15 -1.96
N ALA A 44 -5.73 -18.47 -2.05
CA ALA A 44 -4.71 -19.04 -2.92
C ALA A 44 -4.85 -18.56 -4.39
N ALA A 45 -6.08 -18.39 -4.86
CA ALA A 45 -6.37 -17.83 -6.18
C ALA A 45 -5.93 -16.36 -6.32
N GLN A 46 -6.16 -15.54 -5.28
CA GLN A 46 -5.71 -14.14 -5.26
C GLN A 46 -4.18 -14.06 -5.22
N ILE A 47 -3.52 -14.90 -4.42
CA ILE A 47 -2.06 -14.98 -4.35
C ILE A 47 -1.48 -15.37 -5.71
N HIS A 48 -2.01 -16.42 -6.34
CA HIS A 48 -1.57 -16.85 -7.66
C HIS A 48 -1.72 -15.75 -8.71
N LEU A 49 -2.87 -15.06 -8.72
CA LEU A 49 -3.13 -13.94 -9.61
C LEU A 49 -2.13 -12.80 -9.40
N ILE A 50 -1.86 -12.40 -8.16
CA ILE A 50 -0.90 -11.34 -7.86
C ILE A 50 0.51 -11.72 -8.32
N ARG A 51 0.96 -12.94 -8.03
CA ARG A 51 2.27 -13.44 -8.47
C ARG A 51 2.39 -13.46 -10.00
N ALA A 52 1.37 -13.93 -10.70
CA ALA A 52 1.38 -13.99 -12.17
C ALA A 52 1.51 -12.58 -12.79
N LEU A 53 0.71 -11.63 -12.30
CA LEU A 53 0.74 -10.24 -12.79
C LEU A 53 2.04 -9.53 -12.41
N TRP A 54 2.51 -9.73 -11.17
CA TRP A 54 3.77 -9.18 -10.71
C TRP A 54 4.96 -9.69 -11.52
N ARG A 55 5.03 -11.00 -11.81
CA ARG A 55 6.10 -11.58 -12.64
C ARG A 55 6.19 -10.89 -14.00
N GLN A 56 5.05 -10.65 -14.65
CA GLN A 56 5.03 -9.91 -15.92
C GLN A 56 5.60 -8.50 -15.75
N ILE A 57 5.20 -7.76 -14.72
CA ILE A 57 5.68 -6.41 -14.44
C ILE A 57 7.19 -6.42 -14.14
N TYR A 58 7.63 -7.34 -13.28
CA TYR A 58 9.01 -7.44 -12.83
C TYR A 58 9.95 -7.79 -13.98
N THR A 59 9.61 -8.79 -14.81
CA THR A 59 10.41 -9.18 -15.98
C THR A 59 10.46 -8.07 -17.04
N THR A 60 9.35 -7.35 -17.26
CA THR A 60 9.28 -6.35 -18.35
C THR A 60 9.87 -5.00 -17.97
N LYS A 61 9.73 -4.55 -16.72
CA LYS A 61 10.22 -3.24 -16.25
C LYS A 61 11.53 -3.33 -15.47
N GLY A 62 11.73 -4.39 -14.72
CA GLY A 62 12.85 -4.54 -13.78
C GLY A 62 12.66 -3.77 -12.46
N PRO A 63 13.35 -4.20 -11.38
CA PRO A 63 13.17 -3.68 -10.03
C PRO A 63 13.52 -2.18 -9.91
N THR A 64 14.58 -1.74 -10.59
CA THR A 64 15.04 -0.34 -10.54
C THR A 64 14.00 0.64 -11.10
N VAL A 65 13.32 0.28 -12.20
CA VAL A 65 12.30 1.13 -12.81
C VAL A 65 11.06 1.21 -11.94
N VAL A 66 10.64 0.07 -11.36
CA VAL A 66 9.53 0.03 -10.41
C VAL A 66 9.81 0.92 -9.21
N GLY A 67 10.96 0.74 -8.55
CA GLY A 67 11.33 1.58 -7.40
C GLY A 67 11.48 3.05 -7.73
N THR A 68 12.07 3.38 -8.90
CA THR A 68 12.18 4.77 -9.36
C THR A 68 10.80 5.41 -9.55
N SER A 69 9.83 4.66 -10.09
CA SER A 69 8.46 5.18 -10.28
C SER A 69 7.78 5.54 -8.95
N ILE A 70 8.00 4.73 -7.91
CA ILE A 70 7.50 4.98 -6.54
C ILE A 70 8.23 6.20 -5.95
N TYR A 71 9.56 6.21 -6.00
CA TYR A 71 10.38 7.27 -5.42
C TYR A 71 10.09 8.64 -6.05
N HIS A 72 10.02 8.73 -7.38
CA HIS A 72 9.72 9.99 -8.07
C HIS A 72 8.33 10.52 -7.69
N ARG A 73 7.32 9.64 -7.63
CA ARG A 73 5.97 10.02 -7.22
C ARG A 73 5.94 10.47 -5.75
N LEU A 74 6.70 9.80 -4.90
CA LEU A 74 6.83 10.17 -3.50
C LEU A 74 7.47 11.56 -3.35
N CYS A 75 8.56 11.85 -4.06
CA CYS A 75 9.19 13.17 -4.06
C CYS A 75 8.26 14.26 -4.63
N PHE A 76 7.41 13.93 -5.60
CA PHE A 76 6.42 14.87 -6.11
C PHE A 76 5.35 15.19 -5.06
N LYS A 77 4.83 14.18 -4.36
CA LYS A 77 3.83 14.36 -3.29
C LYS A 77 4.41 15.00 -2.03
N CYS A 78 5.68 14.71 -1.72
CA CYS A 78 6.38 15.17 -0.53
C CYS A 78 7.83 15.52 -0.89
N PRO A 79 8.10 16.76 -1.36
CA PRO A 79 9.44 17.20 -1.75
C PRO A 79 10.49 17.07 -0.64
N GLN A 80 10.06 17.12 0.62
CA GLN A 80 10.92 16.92 1.80
C GLN A 80 11.64 15.57 1.78
N VAL A 81 11.08 14.52 1.17
CA VAL A 81 11.73 13.20 1.06
C VAL A 81 13.04 13.28 0.27
N LYS A 82 13.06 14.10 -0.79
CA LYS A 82 14.26 14.31 -1.61
C LYS A 82 15.37 15.01 -0.82
N GLU A 83 14.98 15.86 0.12
CA GLU A 83 15.92 16.55 0.99
C GLU A 83 16.43 15.62 2.10
N GLN A 84 15.55 14.82 2.71
CA GLN A 84 15.93 13.83 3.71
C GLN A 84 16.96 12.83 3.19
N ILE A 85 16.79 12.30 1.97
CA ILE A 85 17.73 11.33 1.40
C ILE A 85 19.11 11.93 1.11
N ARG A 86 19.20 13.24 0.85
CA ARG A 86 20.48 13.95 0.65
C ARG A 86 21.22 14.19 1.96
N ARG A 87 20.51 14.25 3.08
CA ARG A 87 21.10 14.40 4.42
C ARG A 87 21.62 13.09 5.00
N VAL A 88 21.17 11.95 4.47
CA VAL A 88 21.67 10.64 4.89
C VAL A 88 23.16 10.53 4.52
N PRO A 89 24.06 10.20 5.45
CA PRO A 89 25.47 10.02 5.12
C PRO A 89 25.65 9.01 3.98
N LEU A 90 26.42 9.38 2.96
CA LEU A 90 26.65 8.53 1.80
C LEU A 90 27.45 7.29 2.23
N PRO A 91 26.93 6.06 2.02
CA PRO A 91 27.69 4.86 2.35
C PRO A 91 28.96 4.77 1.47
N PRO A 92 30.11 4.27 2.00
CA PRO A 92 31.40 4.32 1.30
C PRO A 92 31.44 3.68 -0.09
N LYS A 93 30.52 2.74 -0.37
CA LYS A 93 30.42 2.04 -1.66
C LYS A 93 29.76 2.87 -2.77
N PHE A 94 29.24 4.06 -2.47
CA PHE A 94 28.57 4.93 -3.43
C PHE A 94 29.41 6.17 -3.71
N GLN A 95 29.51 6.52 -4.99
CA GLN A 95 30.30 7.68 -5.44
C GLN A 95 29.55 9.00 -5.23
N ASN A 96 28.21 8.96 -5.28
CA ASN A 96 27.34 10.12 -5.11
C ASN A 96 25.92 9.69 -4.70
N HIS A 97 25.10 10.66 -4.28
CA HIS A 97 23.72 10.40 -3.87
C HIS A 97 22.84 9.84 -4.99
N ASP A 98 23.10 10.17 -6.26
CA ASP A 98 22.29 9.64 -7.36
C ASP A 98 22.48 8.13 -7.51
N SER A 99 23.72 7.64 -7.37
CA SER A 99 24.02 6.21 -7.35
C SER A 99 23.41 5.51 -6.13
N PHE A 100 23.40 6.16 -4.97
CA PHE A 100 22.75 5.66 -3.76
C PHE A 100 21.22 5.58 -3.93
N VAL A 101 20.59 6.65 -4.45
CA VAL A 101 19.15 6.69 -4.72
C VAL A 101 18.76 5.62 -5.72
N LYS A 102 19.54 5.42 -6.80
CA LYS A 102 19.30 4.36 -7.78
C LYS A 102 19.34 2.98 -7.13
N ALA A 103 20.31 2.73 -6.25
CA ALA A 103 20.40 1.48 -5.51
C ALA A 103 19.24 1.32 -4.50
N HIS A 104 18.83 2.38 -3.82
CA HIS A 104 17.68 2.39 -2.93
C HIS A 104 16.37 2.07 -3.69
N CYS A 105 16.18 2.65 -4.87
CA CYS A 105 15.07 2.32 -5.77
C CYS A 105 15.10 0.84 -6.18
N LYS A 106 16.26 0.30 -6.58
CA LYS A 106 16.39 -1.13 -6.89
C LYS A 106 16.00 -2.00 -5.69
N ALA A 107 16.49 -1.66 -4.49
CA ALA A 107 16.17 -2.37 -3.26
C ALA A 107 14.67 -2.33 -2.92
N ILE A 108 13.97 -1.21 -3.19
CA ILE A 108 12.50 -1.17 -3.09
C ILE A 108 11.87 -2.19 -4.03
N GLY A 109 12.25 -2.22 -5.31
CA GLY A 109 11.71 -3.17 -6.28
C GLY A 109 11.94 -4.63 -5.88
N GLU A 110 13.14 -4.95 -5.37
CA GLU A 110 13.51 -6.29 -4.89
C GLU A 110 12.76 -6.67 -3.61
N LEU A 111 12.52 -5.72 -2.70
CA LEU A 111 11.71 -5.96 -1.50
C LEU A 111 10.27 -6.37 -1.87
N ILE A 112 9.68 -5.70 -2.87
CA ILE A 112 8.33 -6.02 -3.32
C ILE A 112 8.28 -7.43 -3.89
N ASP A 113 9.31 -7.82 -4.64
CA ASP A 113 9.46 -9.15 -5.20
C ASP A 113 9.48 -10.23 -4.12
N GLN A 114 10.35 -10.07 -3.10
CA GLN A 114 10.42 -10.96 -1.95
C GLN A 114 9.11 -11.07 -1.16
N VAL A 115 8.39 -9.95 -1.02
CA VAL A 115 7.06 -9.92 -0.39
C VAL A 115 6.04 -10.70 -1.23
N VAL A 116 6.05 -10.54 -2.55
CA VAL A 116 5.15 -11.26 -3.46
C VAL A 116 5.46 -12.77 -3.49
N GLU A 117 6.73 -13.14 -3.42
CA GLU A 117 7.17 -14.53 -3.27
C GLU A 117 6.72 -15.13 -1.93
N SER A 118 6.67 -14.33 -0.87
CA SER A 118 6.28 -14.76 0.47
C SER A 118 4.78 -14.70 0.78
N LEU A 119 3.91 -14.46 -0.21
CA LEU A 119 2.46 -14.26 0.04
C LEU A 119 1.73 -15.44 0.70
N ASP A 120 2.25 -16.67 0.56
CA ASP A 120 1.67 -17.83 1.26
C ASP A 120 1.90 -17.76 2.78
N ASN A 121 2.97 -17.08 3.22
CA ASN A 121 3.26 -16.82 4.62
C ASN A 121 4.07 -15.51 4.77
N LEU A 122 3.34 -14.39 4.83
CA LEU A 122 3.95 -13.06 4.92
C LEU A 122 4.69 -12.82 6.24
N ASP A 123 4.40 -13.58 7.29
CA ASP A 123 5.12 -13.47 8.57
C ASP A 123 6.62 -13.76 8.40
N ASN A 124 7.01 -14.52 7.37
CA ASN A 124 8.43 -14.74 7.00
C ASN A 124 9.16 -13.43 6.64
N MET A 125 8.44 -12.39 6.21
CA MET A 125 9.00 -11.08 5.89
C MET A 125 8.93 -10.09 7.06
N ALA A 126 8.28 -10.44 8.17
CA ALA A 126 8.00 -9.50 9.25
C ALA A 126 9.29 -8.91 9.86
N ASP A 127 10.26 -9.76 10.21
CA ASP A 127 11.52 -9.34 10.83
C ASP A 127 12.37 -8.45 9.92
N GLU A 128 12.42 -8.77 8.62
CA GLU A 128 13.14 -7.97 7.64
C GLU A 128 12.50 -6.58 7.46
N LEU A 129 11.17 -6.52 7.37
CA LEU A 129 10.44 -5.25 7.28
C LEU A 129 10.61 -4.40 8.54
N ILE A 130 10.58 -5.01 9.73
CA ILE A 130 10.87 -4.35 11.01
C ILE A 130 12.32 -3.82 11.01
N ARG A 131 13.29 -4.63 10.56
CA ARG A 131 14.69 -4.22 10.46
C ARG A 131 14.86 -3.01 9.54
N ILE A 132 14.19 -2.99 8.39
CA ILE A 132 14.17 -1.84 7.46
C ILE A 132 13.65 -0.58 8.17
N GLY A 133 12.55 -0.70 8.93
CA GLY A 133 12.02 0.38 9.76
C GLY A 133 13.03 0.95 10.75
N LYS A 134 13.75 0.07 11.47
CA LYS A 134 14.80 0.44 12.43
C LYS A 134 15.95 1.18 11.74
N VAL A 135 16.38 0.73 10.55
CA VAL A 135 17.43 1.39 9.77
C VAL A 135 17.00 2.81 9.38
N HIS A 136 15.78 2.98 8.87
CA HIS A 136 15.26 4.29 8.46
C HIS A 136 15.15 5.25 9.66
N ALA A 137 14.71 4.77 10.82
CA ALA A 137 14.68 5.55 12.06
C ALA A 137 16.07 6.04 12.46
N ARG A 138 17.10 5.18 12.40
CA ARG A 138 18.48 5.58 12.75
C ARG A 138 19.05 6.60 11.79
N LEU A 139 18.94 6.36 10.47
CA LEU A 139 19.53 7.22 9.45
C LEU A 139 18.94 8.63 9.45
N LEU A 140 17.65 8.74 9.77
CA LEU A 140 16.92 10.00 9.80
C LEU A 140 16.61 10.49 11.21
N ARG A 141 17.26 9.92 12.23
CA ARG A 141 17.10 10.31 13.66
C ARG A 141 15.62 10.41 14.10
N GLY A 142 14.77 9.55 13.56
CA GLY A 142 13.33 9.51 13.85
C GLY A 142 12.47 10.57 13.15
N GLU A 143 13.01 11.39 12.25
CA GLU A 143 12.26 12.45 11.55
C GLU A 143 11.14 11.93 10.63
N LEU A 144 11.14 10.64 10.26
CA LEU A 144 10.06 10.05 9.48
C LEU A 144 8.81 9.86 10.35
N THR A 145 7.91 10.83 10.27
CA THR A 145 6.63 10.79 10.99
C THR A 145 5.72 9.66 10.48
N GLY A 146 4.80 9.21 11.35
CA GLY A 146 3.76 8.25 10.95
C GLY A 146 2.89 8.74 9.77
N LYS A 147 2.75 10.06 9.59
CA LYS A 147 2.04 10.66 8.43
C LYS A 147 2.81 10.43 7.13
N LEU A 148 4.13 10.57 7.15
CA LEU A 148 4.96 10.36 5.96
C LEU A 148 4.93 8.89 5.52
N TRP A 149 4.96 7.94 6.45
CA TRP A 149 4.78 6.52 6.12
C TRP A 149 3.42 6.22 5.47
N ASN A 150 2.37 6.95 5.83
CA ASN A 150 1.08 6.82 5.15
C ASN A 150 1.15 7.36 3.71
N VAL A 151 1.88 8.45 3.46
CA VAL A 151 2.13 8.96 2.09
C VAL A 151 2.92 7.94 1.25
N VAL A 152 3.88 7.23 1.86
CA VAL A 152 4.59 6.12 1.21
C VAL A 152 3.61 5.02 0.79
N ALA A 153 2.74 4.57 1.70
CA ALA A 153 1.73 3.55 1.40
C ALA A 153 0.82 3.96 0.24
N GLU A 154 0.29 5.17 0.29
CA GLU A 154 -0.58 5.71 -0.77
C GLU A 154 0.13 5.79 -2.12
N THR A 155 1.39 6.25 -2.11
CA THR A 155 2.19 6.34 -3.32
C THR A 155 2.41 4.98 -3.95
N PHE A 156 2.68 3.98 -3.13
CA PHE A 156 2.88 2.62 -3.60
C PHE A 156 1.58 2.07 -4.21
N ILE A 157 0.44 2.23 -3.53
CA ILE A 157 -0.88 1.82 -4.08
C ILE A 157 -1.14 2.50 -5.42
N ASP A 158 -0.94 3.82 -5.53
CA ASP A 158 -1.16 4.55 -6.79
C ASP A 158 -0.27 4.01 -7.92
N CYS A 159 0.99 3.69 -7.63
CA CYS A 159 1.89 3.08 -8.61
C CYS A 159 1.38 1.70 -9.07
N THR A 160 0.82 0.88 -8.17
CA THR A 160 0.29 -0.45 -8.55
C THR A 160 -0.86 -0.36 -9.57
N LEU A 161 -1.61 0.75 -9.59
CA LEU A 161 -2.70 0.98 -10.55
C LEU A 161 -2.21 1.23 -11.97
N GLU A 162 -0.97 1.70 -12.11
CA GLU A 162 -0.32 2.03 -13.39
C GLU A 162 0.60 0.92 -13.88
N TRP A 163 0.75 -0.14 -13.09
CA TRP A 163 1.53 -1.30 -13.49
C TRP A 163 0.66 -2.25 -14.32
N GLY A 164 1.17 -2.60 -15.50
CA GLY A 164 0.59 -3.60 -16.38
C GLY A 164 -0.75 -3.21 -17.03
N ASP A 165 -1.38 -4.22 -17.63
CA ASP A 165 -2.55 -4.05 -18.47
C ASP A 165 -3.86 -3.94 -17.67
N ARG A 166 -5.00 -3.87 -18.36
CA ARG A 166 -6.34 -3.74 -17.75
C ARG A 166 -6.63 -4.81 -16.68
N ARG A 167 -6.06 -6.01 -16.81
CA ARG A 167 -6.20 -7.11 -15.84
C ARG A 167 -5.60 -6.77 -14.47
N CYS A 168 -4.52 -6.00 -14.43
CA CYS A 168 -3.88 -5.52 -13.20
C CYS A 168 -4.73 -4.51 -12.42
N ARG A 169 -5.80 -3.98 -13.05
CA ARG A 169 -6.67 -2.96 -12.46
C ARG A 169 -8.01 -3.50 -11.95
N SER A 170 -8.19 -4.82 -11.94
CA SER A 170 -9.40 -5.45 -11.40
C SER A 170 -9.58 -5.12 -9.90
N GLU A 171 -10.82 -5.12 -9.42
CA GLU A 171 -11.10 -4.82 -8.01
C GLU A 171 -10.40 -5.81 -7.07
N THR A 172 -10.40 -7.09 -7.41
CA THR A 172 -9.68 -8.15 -6.68
C THR A 172 -8.19 -7.83 -6.54
N VAL A 173 -7.53 -7.44 -7.63
CA VAL A 173 -6.10 -7.12 -7.63
C VAL A 173 -5.82 -5.86 -6.81
N ARG A 174 -6.65 -4.82 -6.94
CA ARG A 174 -6.51 -3.58 -6.16
C ARG A 174 -6.66 -3.83 -4.65
N LYS A 175 -7.66 -4.62 -4.26
CA LYS A 175 -7.87 -5.01 -2.86
C LYS A 175 -6.70 -5.81 -2.31
N ALA A 176 -6.17 -6.76 -3.09
CA ALA A 176 -5.02 -7.55 -2.70
C ALA A 176 -3.76 -6.68 -2.52
N TRP A 177 -3.44 -5.81 -3.47
CA TRP A 177 -2.31 -4.87 -3.33
C TRP A 177 -2.46 -3.94 -2.14
N ALA A 178 -3.67 -3.43 -1.85
CA ALA A 178 -3.90 -2.58 -0.69
C ALA A 178 -3.58 -3.32 0.62
N LEU A 179 -3.95 -4.59 0.73
CA LEU A 179 -3.64 -5.40 1.90
C LEU A 179 -2.13 -5.68 2.02
N ILE A 180 -1.49 -6.07 0.92
CA ILE A 180 -0.04 -6.33 0.87
C ILE A 180 0.74 -5.09 1.30
N VAL A 181 0.43 -3.92 0.73
CA VAL A 181 1.09 -2.65 1.07
C VAL A 181 0.82 -2.26 2.52
N ALA A 182 -0.40 -2.50 3.03
CA ALA A 182 -0.72 -2.23 4.43
C ALA A 182 0.20 -3.02 5.37
N PHE A 183 0.38 -4.33 5.13
CA PHE A 183 1.27 -5.17 5.91
C PHE A 183 2.73 -4.69 5.84
N VAL A 184 3.24 -4.44 4.63
CA VAL A 184 4.62 -3.96 4.43
C VAL A 184 4.87 -2.68 5.22
N ILE A 185 4.01 -1.68 5.05
CA ILE A 185 4.19 -0.37 5.70
C ILE A 185 3.96 -0.47 7.20
N GLU A 186 3.05 -1.32 7.67
CA GLU A 186 2.83 -1.51 9.10
C GLU A 186 4.04 -2.11 9.80
N LYS A 187 4.65 -3.17 9.26
CA LYS A 187 5.84 -3.79 9.86
C LYS A 187 7.03 -2.84 9.83
N ILE A 188 7.20 -2.06 8.76
CA ILE A 188 8.22 -0.99 8.70
C ILE A 188 7.95 0.09 9.76
N LYS A 189 6.70 0.55 9.91
CA LYS A 189 6.32 1.53 10.95
C LYS A 189 6.56 1.00 12.36
N LEU A 190 6.29 -0.28 12.60
CA LEU A 190 6.55 -0.94 13.87
C LEU A 190 8.04 -0.88 14.21
N GLY A 191 8.91 -1.32 13.29
CA GLY A 191 10.36 -1.25 13.51
C GLY A 191 10.89 0.19 13.67
N HIS A 192 10.34 1.14 12.90
CA HIS A 192 10.68 2.55 13.07
C HIS A 192 10.28 3.05 14.47
N HIS A 193 9.06 2.74 14.92
CA HIS A 193 8.56 3.14 16.24
C HIS A 193 9.39 2.52 17.37
N GLU A 194 9.69 1.22 17.31
CA GLU A 194 10.54 0.54 18.30
C GLU A 194 11.91 1.20 18.45
N GLN A 195 12.48 1.69 17.35
CA GLN A 195 13.78 2.35 17.37
C GLN A 195 13.74 3.78 17.92
N VAL A 196 12.65 4.52 17.68
CA VAL A 196 12.48 5.90 18.17
C VAL A 196 12.01 5.93 19.62
N CYS A 197 11.21 4.95 20.04
CA CYS A 197 10.63 4.87 21.36
C CYS A 197 10.80 3.46 21.95
N PRO A 198 11.98 3.12 22.49
CA PRO A 198 12.29 1.76 22.97
C PRO A 198 11.53 1.36 24.25
N HIS A 199 10.78 2.28 24.87
CA HIS A 199 10.17 2.09 26.21
C HIS A 199 8.63 2.14 26.24
N LEU A 200 7.93 2.23 25.09
CA LEU A 200 6.45 2.26 25.05
C LEU A 200 5.86 1.02 24.36
N ASP A 201 4.70 0.61 24.88
CA ASP A 201 3.98 -0.65 24.68
C ASP A 201 3.99 -1.24 23.25
N LYS A 202 4.20 -2.56 23.19
CA LYS A 202 4.41 -3.38 21.98
C LYS A 202 3.12 -3.71 21.20
N THR A 203 2.05 -2.95 21.34
CA THR A 203 0.77 -3.25 20.67
C THR A 203 0.68 -2.55 19.29
N PRO A 204 0.81 -3.28 18.17
CA PRO A 204 0.66 -2.68 16.85
C PRO A 204 -0.80 -2.23 16.63
N ARG A 205 -0.99 -0.96 16.26
CA ARG A 205 -2.30 -0.39 15.90
C ARG A 205 -2.73 -0.83 14.48
N ILE A 206 -2.82 -2.14 14.26
CA ILE A 206 -3.25 -2.82 13.01
C ILE A 206 -4.56 -2.23 12.48
N SER A 207 -5.42 -1.75 13.39
CA SER A 207 -6.72 -1.18 13.07
C SER A 207 -6.65 0.13 12.24
N MET A 208 -5.68 1.02 12.48
CA MET A 208 -5.78 2.39 11.95
C MET A 208 -5.40 2.53 10.47
N ILE A 209 -4.47 1.73 9.95
CA ILE A 209 -4.06 1.82 8.53
C ILE A 209 -5.08 1.10 7.66
N ILE A 210 -5.56 -0.08 8.10
CA ILE A 210 -6.65 -0.79 7.42
C ILE A 210 -7.88 0.11 7.35
N LEU A 211 -8.28 0.75 8.45
CA LEU A 211 -9.39 1.70 8.47
C LEU A 211 -9.13 2.95 7.61
N PHE A 212 -7.90 3.47 7.55
CA PHE A 212 -7.57 4.62 6.70
C PHE A 212 -7.60 4.26 5.21
N LEU A 213 -7.07 3.10 4.82
CA LEU A 213 -7.11 2.59 3.45
C LEU A 213 -8.53 2.20 3.05
N GLN A 214 -9.30 1.57 3.94
CA GLN A 214 -10.73 1.32 3.77
C GLN A 214 -11.50 2.64 3.65
N ARG A 215 -11.22 3.65 4.48
CA ARG A 215 -11.86 4.97 4.42
C ARG A 215 -11.49 5.73 3.15
N LYS A 216 -10.27 5.65 2.65
CA LYS A 216 -9.90 6.21 1.33
C LYS A 216 -10.60 5.46 0.19
N LEU A 217 -10.72 4.14 0.27
CA LEU A 217 -11.52 3.34 -0.66
C LEU A 217 -13.01 3.75 -0.61
N MET A 218 -13.51 4.13 0.57
CA MET A 218 -14.90 4.59 0.82
C MET A 218 -15.16 6.09 0.57
N LEU A 219 -14.13 6.94 0.57
CA LEU A 219 -14.24 8.38 0.25
C LEU A 219 -14.11 8.61 -1.25
N ALA A 220 -13.30 7.79 -1.94
CA ALA A 220 -13.26 7.74 -3.39
C ALA A 220 -14.59 7.33 -4.04
N THR A 221 -15.53 6.78 -3.27
CA THR A 221 -16.91 6.42 -3.69
C THR A 221 -17.97 7.49 -3.36
N ARG A 222 -17.65 8.59 -2.66
CA ARG A 222 -18.64 9.61 -2.23
C ARG A 222 -18.72 10.90 -3.04
N GLN A 223 -17.86 11.11 -4.05
CA GLN A 223 -17.93 12.29 -4.92
C GLN A 223 -18.61 11.99 -6.26
N SER A 224 -19.93 11.80 -6.26
CA SER A 224 -20.78 12.03 -7.44
C SER A 224 -22.28 11.90 -7.07
N LEU A 225 -22.91 13.01 -6.70
CA LEU A 225 -24.36 13.19 -6.88
C LEU A 225 -24.53 14.34 -7.87
N PRO A 226 -25.08 14.12 -9.08
CA PRO A 226 -25.62 15.23 -9.84
C PRO A 226 -26.94 15.67 -9.21
N ALA A 227 -27.13 16.98 -9.06
CA ALA A 227 -28.43 17.57 -8.82
C ALA A 227 -29.38 17.16 -9.96
N ILE A 228 -30.50 16.53 -9.61
CA ILE A 228 -31.56 16.26 -10.57
C ILE A 228 -32.32 17.58 -10.72
N GLU A 229 -32.01 18.34 -11.78
CA GLU A 229 -32.95 19.34 -12.29
C GLU A 229 -34.10 18.59 -12.98
N VAL A 230 -35.31 18.78 -12.46
CA VAL A 230 -36.54 18.24 -13.04
C VAL A 230 -37.06 19.28 -14.04
N PRO A 231 -37.30 18.94 -15.32
CA PRO A 231 -37.90 19.88 -16.26
C PRO A 231 -39.39 20.06 -15.94
N PHE A 232 -39.81 21.31 -15.73
CA PHE A 232 -41.23 21.68 -15.71
C PHE A 232 -41.79 21.56 -17.13
N GLN A 233 -42.59 20.52 -17.40
CA GLN A 233 -43.47 20.48 -18.57
C GLN A 233 -44.87 20.94 -18.17
N SER A 234 -45.28 22.02 -18.82
CA SER A 234 -46.60 22.65 -18.78
C SER A 234 -47.71 21.65 -19.12
N MET A 235 -48.72 21.56 -18.25
CA MET A 235 -50.02 20.98 -18.59
C MET A 235 -51.02 22.13 -18.64
N LYS A 236 -51.50 22.41 -19.86
CA LYS A 236 -52.60 23.34 -20.14
C LYS A 236 -53.89 22.77 -19.51
N ILE A 237 -54.67 23.65 -18.89
CA ILE A 237 -56.07 23.43 -18.49
C ILE A 237 -56.95 23.65 -19.72
#